data_AF-A0A9Q3W5H5-F1
#
_entry.id   AF-A0A9Q3W5H5-F1
#
_cell.length_a   1.000
_cell.length_b   1.000
_cell.length_c   1.000
_cell.angle_alpha   90.00
_cell.angle_beta   90.00
_cell.angle_gamma   90.00
#
_symmetry.space_group_name_H-M   'P 1'
#
loop_
_entity.id
_entity.type
_entity.pdbx_description
1 polymer ?
#
loop_
_entity_poly.entity_id
_entity_poly.type
_entity_poly.pdbx_seq_one_letter_code
_entity_poly.pdbx_strand_id
1 'polypeptide(L)'
;MNRFDMDGTARRHLITVNGLLKEPSSQMDLGHAFRYDHIADLIRKYSCQVEEDLVQLLKLMLFNRAINNTDDHERNFSLMHGKHGYHLAPAYDLVPSLTVNMHHAASYQYQPYPPTPTEALADGRIFKLPRGKVENAARDVINAVQQWDAVAGAVGVSAEDIEKVARVMRV
;
A
#
# COMPACT_ATOMS: atom_id res chain seq x y z
N MET A 1 -9.23 16.25 4.06
CA MET A 1 -7.97 15.61 3.60
C MET A 1 -7.15 16.66 2.88
N ASN A 2 -5.87 16.82 3.23
CA ASN A 2 -4.97 17.73 2.53
C ASN A 2 -4.44 17.04 1.27
N ARG A 3 -4.47 17.72 0.12
CA ARG A 3 -3.95 17.20 -1.15
C ARG A 3 -2.42 17.18 -1.13
N PHE A 4 -1.82 16.01 -1.30
CA PHE A 4 -0.35 15.85 -1.32
C PHE A 4 0.30 16.23 -2.66
N ASP A 5 -0.50 16.38 -3.72
CA ASP A 5 -0.04 16.82 -5.04
C ASP A 5 0.00 18.35 -5.16
N MET A 6 -0.30 19.09 -4.09
CA MET A 6 -0.25 20.55 -4.06
C MET A 6 1.03 21.03 -3.36
N ASP A 7 1.70 22.00 -3.95
CA ASP A 7 2.87 22.70 -3.40
C ASP A 7 2.59 24.21 -3.42
N GLY A 8 1.98 24.70 -2.34
CA GLY A 8 1.34 26.01 -2.32
C GLY A 8 0.20 26.07 -3.35
N THR A 9 0.36 26.92 -4.38
CA THR A 9 -0.58 27.01 -5.50
C THR A 9 -0.20 26.13 -6.70
N ALA A 10 1.01 25.55 -6.71
CA ALA A 10 1.47 24.70 -7.80
C ALA A 10 0.95 23.27 -7.63
N ARG A 11 0.72 22.58 -8.75
CA ARG A 11 0.33 21.16 -8.77
C ARG A 11 1.49 20.31 -9.28
N ARG A 12 1.83 19.27 -8.53
CA ARG A 12 2.75 18.21 -8.95
C ARG A 12 1.99 17.21 -9.82
N HIS A 13 2.63 16.77 -10.90
CA HIS A 13 2.02 15.77 -11.76
C HIS A 13 1.87 14.44 -11.01
N LEU A 14 0.71 13.79 -11.14
CA LEU A 14 0.38 12.53 -10.51
C LEU A 14 -0.20 11.60 -11.58
N ILE A 15 0.25 10.35 -11.62
CA ILE A 15 -0.27 9.32 -12.51
C ILE A 15 -0.56 8.05 -11.72
N THR A 16 -1.76 7.50 -11.88
CA THR A 16 -2.16 6.26 -11.20
C THR A 16 -1.45 5.06 -11.82
N VAL A 17 -1.28 4.01 -11.02
CA VAL A 17 -0.78 2.73 -11.52
C VAL A 17 -1.73 2.15 -12.57
N ASN A 18 -3.05 2.34 -12.43
CA ASN A 18 -4.02 2.01 -13.49
C ASN A 18 -3.59 2.58 -14.86
N GLY A 19 -3.30 3.89 -14.91
CA GLY A 19 -2.91 4.56 -16.15
C GLY A 19 -1.60 4.03 -16.74
N LEU A 20 -0.64 3.65 -15.89
CA LEU A 20 0.65 3.11 -16.30
C LEU A 20 0.60 1.65 -16.78
N LEU A 21 -0.44 0.90 -16.42
CA LEU A 21 -0.61 -0.51 -16.79
C LEU A 21 -1.42 -0.72 -18.07
N LYS A 22 -2.02 0.34 -18.62
CA LYS A 22 -2.80 0.27 -19.86
C LYS A 22 -1.93 -0.10 -21.05
N GLU A 23 -2.52 -0.77 -22.04
CA GLU A 23 -1.84 -1.01 -23.31
C GLU A 23 -1.53 0.34 -23.97
N PRO A 24 -0.26 0.63 -24.32
CA PRO A 24 0.15 1.96 -24.77
C PRO A 24 -0.64 2.52 -25.96
N SER A 25 -1.04 1.68 -26.92
CA SER A 25 -1.64 2.11 -28.18
C SER A 25 -3.15 2.33 -28.05
N SER A 26 -3.86 1.40 -27.43
CA SER A 26 -5.31 1.34 -27.33
C SER A 26 -5.85 1.91 -26.02
N GLN A 27 -4.99 2.09 -25.01
CA GLN A 27 -5.35 2.52 -23.65
C GLN A 27 -6.34 1.58 -22.95
N MET A 28 -6.49 0.36 -23.47
CA MET A 28 -7.34 -0.68 -22.89
C MET A 28 -6.67 -1.30 -21.68
N ASP A 29 -7.49 -1.75 -20.73
CA ASP A 29 -7.03 -2.54 -19.60
C ASP A 29 -6.59 -3.92 -20.09
N LEU A 30 -5.44 -4.40 -19.63
CA LEU A 30 -4.88 -5.69 -20.05
C LEU A 30 -5.68 -6.92 -19.51
N GLY A 31 -6.66 -6.69 -18.62
CA GLY A 31 -7.53 -7.73 -18.07
C GLY A 31 -6.83 -8.73 -17.13
N HIS A 32 -5.58 -8.49 -16.76
CA HIS A 32 -4.83 -9.34 -15.83
C HIS A 32 -5.14 -9.00 -14.38
N ALA A 33 -5.06 -10.01 -13.49
CA ALA A 33 -5.14 -9.80 -12.06
C ALA A 33 -4.06 -8.81 -11.59
N PHE A 34 -4.47 -7.76 -10.90
CA PHE A 34 -3.57 -6.75 -10.38
C PHE A 34 -2.74 -7.32 -9.22
N ARG A 35 -1.45 -6.96 -9.17
CA ARG A 35 -0.50 -7.46 -8.19
C ARG A 35 0.42 -6.35 -7.71
N TYR A 36 0.85 -6.44 -6.46
CA TYR A 36 1.92 -5.59 -5.92
C TYR A 36 3.22 -5.71 -6.72
N ASP A 37 3.49 -6.87 -7.34
CA ASP A 37 4.63 -7.07 -8.23
C ASP A 37 4.62 -6.07 -9.40
N HIS A 38 3.45 -5.76 -9.97
CA HIS A 38 3.33 -4.79 -11.05
C HIS A 38 3.72 -3.38 -10.59
N ILE A 39 3.34 -2.98 -9.37
CA ILE A 39 3.75 -1.70 -8.80
C ILE A 39 5.26 -1.69 -8.57
N ALA A 40 5.83 -2.78 -8.03
CA ALA A 40 7.27 -2.89 -7.81
C ALA A 40 8.07 -2.77 -9.11
N ASP A 41 7.56 -3.35 -10.22
CA ASP A 41 8.19 -3.22 -11.54
C ASP A 41 8.10 -1.80 -12.10
N LEU A 42 6.97 -1.11 -11.91
CA LEU A 42 6.82 0.29 -12.27
C LEU A 42 7.75 1.20 -11.46
N ILE A 43 7.91 0.95 -10.15
CA ILE A 43 8.86 1.65 -9.28
C ILE A 43 10.28 1.46 -9.82
N ARG A 44 10.70 0.22 -10.10
CA ARG A 44 12.04 -0.05 -10.67
C ARG A 44 12.28 0.65 -12.00
N LYS A 45 11.22 0.80 -12.81
CA LYS A 45 11.31 1.39 -14.14
C LYS A 45 11.34 2.92 -14.12
N TYR A 46 10.57 3.56 -13.24
CA TYR A 46 10.29 4.99 -13.33
C TYR A 46 10.69 5.80 -12.10
N SER A 47 10.90 5.17 -10.94
CA SER A 47 11.25 5.91 -9.72
C SER A 47 12.69 6.41 -9.75
N CYS A 48 12.90 7.64 -9.27
CA CYS A 48 14.22 8.19 -9.00
C CYS A 48 14.81 7.75 -7.64
N GLN A 49 14.05 7.02 -6.83
CA GLN A 49 14.40 6.56 -5.46
C GLN A 49 13.87 5.13 -5.22
N VAL A 50 14.34 4.21 -6.05
CA VAL A 50 13.77 2.85 -6.19
C VAL A 50 13.72 2.10 -4.86
N GLU A 51 14.80 2.11 -4.06
CA GLU A 51 14.86 1.30 -2.85
C GLU A 51 13.93 1.84 -1.76
N GLU A 52 13.87 3.16 -1.60
CA GLU A 52 12.98 3.87 -0.68
C GLU A 52 11.51 3.59 -1.03
N ASP A 53 11.16 3.71 -2.31
CA ASP A 53 9.81 3.48 -2.79
C ASP A 53 9.40 2.00 -2.68
N LEU A 54 10.32 1.05 -2.88
CA LEU A 54 10.04 -0.37 -2.66
C LEU A 54 9.80 -0.68 -1.17
N VAL A 55 10.52 -0.02 -0.25
CA VAL A 55 10.26 -0.13 1.19
C VAL A 55 8.90 0.49 1.54
N GLN A 56 8.56 1.64 0.94
CA GLN A 56 7.25 2.27 1.16
C GLN A 56 6.11 1.38 0.62
N LEU A 57 6.28 0.81 -0.57
CA LEU A 57 5.32 -0.15 -1.14
C LEU A 57 5.15 -1.37 -0.23
N LEU A 58 6.26 -1.90 0.31
CA LEU A 58 6.21 -3.01 1.27
C LEU A 58 5.39 -2.64 2.51
N LYS A 59 5.66 -1.48 3.12
CA LYS A 59 4.88 -1.01 4.28
C LYS A 59 3.39 -0.90 3.94
N LEU A 60 3.07 -0.37 2.76
CA LEU A 60 1.68 -0.20 2.33
C LEU A 60 0.99 -1.56 2.07
N MET A 61 1.66 -2.50 1.42
CA MET A 61 1.15 -3.86 1.23
C MET A 61 0.85 -4.55 2.57
N LEU A 62 1.82 -4.51 3.50
CA LEU A 62 1.67 -5.11 4.82
C LEU A 62 0.59 -4.39 5.64
N PHE A 63 0.48 -3.07 5.53
CA PHE A 63 -0.54 -2.29 6.22
C PHE A 63 -1.94 -2.62 5.70
N ASN A 64 -2.16 -2.63 4.38
CA ASN A 64 -3.42 -3.03 3.77
C ASN A 64 -3.82 -4.43 4.22
N ARG A 65 -2.86 -5.36 4.24
CA ARG A 65 -3.09 -6.71 4.78
C ARG A 65 -3.47 -6.68 6.26
N ALA A 66 -2.77 -5.89 7.06
CA ALA A 66 -2.94 -5.83 8.51
C ALA A 66 -4.29 -5.21 8.93
N ILE A 67 -4.82 -4.26 8.16
CA ILE A 67 -6.11 -3.62 8.47
C ILE A 67 -7.29 -4.25 7.72
N ASN A 68 -7.06 -5.36 7.00
CA ASN A 68 -8.06 -5.98 6.13
C ASN A 68 -8.62 -5.00 5.07
N ASN A 69 -7.78 -4.14 4.50
CA ASN A 69 -8.15 -3.31 3.36
C ASN A 69 -8.11 -4.16 2.09
N THR A 70 -9.28 -4.58 1.61
CA THR A 70 -9.42 -5.42 0.42
C THR A 70 -9.64 -4.63 -0.87
N ASP A 71 -9.77 -3.30 -0.78
CA ASP A 71 -9.98 -2.39 -1.92
C ASP A 71 -8.65 -1.71 -2.35
N ASP A 72 -7.55 -2.46 -2.27
CA ASP A 72 -6.20 -2.04 -2.66
C ASP A 72 -5.97 -2.18 -4.17
N HIS A 73 -6.89 -1.65 -4.98
CA HIS A 73 -6.82 -1.71 -6.43
C HIS A 73 -5.84 -0.70 -7.04
N GLU A 74 -5.51 -0.84 -8.32
CA GLU A 74 -4.46 -0.10 -9.01
C GLU A 74 -4.70 1.43 -9.16
N ARG A 75 -5.90 1.91 -8.84
CA ARG A 75 -6.22 3.35 -8.77
C ARG A 75 -5.82 3.98 -7.42
N ASN A 76 -5.57 3.16 -6.41
CA ASN A 76 -5.17 3.56 -5.06
C ASN A 76 -3.65 3.69 -4.90
N PHE A 77 -2.91 3.52 -6.00
CA PHE A 77 -1.47 3.72 -6.08
C PHE A 77 -1.15 4.68 -7.22
N SER A 78 -0.19 5.58 -6.98
CA SER A 78 0.23 6.56 -7.97
C SER A 78 1.73 6.83 -7.90
N LEU A 79 2.33 7.18 -9.03
CA LEU A 79 3.63 7.85 -9.08
C LEU A 79 3.41 9.36 -9.18
N MET A 80 4.16 10.12 -8.39
CA MET A 80 4.12 11.58 -8.35
C MET A 80 5.45 12.14 -8.85
N HIS A 81 5.43 13.24 -9.60
CA HIS A 81 6.63 13.92 -10.03
C HIS A 81 7.11 14.89 -8.94
N GLY A 82 8.22 14.55 -8.28
CA GLY A 82 8.90 15.37 -7.30
C GLY A 82 10.02 16.23 -7.90
N LYS A 83 10.90 16.73 -7.03
CA LYS A 83 12.05 17.58 -7.43
C LYS A 83 13.06 16.85 -8.32
N HIS A 84 13.22 15.55 -8.13
CA HIS A 84 14.29 14.75 -8.74
C HIS A 84 13.78 13.74 -9.79
N GLY A 85 12.47 13.68 -10.00
CA GLY A 85 11.83 12.70 -10.88
C GLY A 85 10.57 12.12 -10.26
N TYR A 86 10.07 11.03 -10.86
CA TYR A 86 8.93 10.32 -10.31
C TYR A 86 9.32 9.52 -9.07
N HIS A 87 8.40 9.42 -8.11
CA HIS A 87 8.48 8.53 -6.97
C HIS A 87 7.09 8.06 -6.54
N LEU A 88 7.01 7.05 -5.69
CA LEU A 88 5.73 6.58 -5.15
C LEU A 88 5.05 7.70 -4.35
N ALA A 89 3.78 7.96 -4.65
CA ALA A 89 3.01 8.96 -3.93
C ALA A 89 2.79 8.55 -2.47
N PRO A 90 2.52 9.51 -1.55
CA PRO A 90 2.00 9.19 -0.23
C PRO A 90 0.77 8.28 -0.32
N ALA A 91 0.61 7.38 0.65
CA ALA A 91 -0.54 6.48 0.69
C ALA A 91 -1.85 7.27 0.89
N TYR A 92 -2.91 6.80 0.25
CA TYR A 92 -4.26 7.34 0.37
C TYR A 92 -5.27 6.21 0.27
N ASP A 93 -6.53 6.50 0.63
CA ASP A 93 -7.65 5.55 0.57
C ASP A 93 -7.38 4.24 1.33
N LEU A 94 -7.01 4.38 2.61
CA LEU A 94 -6.75 3.27 3.52
C LEU A 94 -7.97 3.04 4.39
N VAL A 95 -8.83 2.11 3.99
CA VAL A 95 -10.09 1.84 4.68
C VAL A 95 -10.19 0.34 5.02
N PRO A 96 -10.37 -0.03 6.30
CA PRO A 96 -10.55 -1.42 6.67
C PRO A 96 -11.90 -1.95 6.14
N SER A 97 -11.91 -3.14 5.56
CA SER A 97 -13.15 -3.86 5.27
C SER A 97 -13.62 -4.59 6.53
N LEU A 98 -14.88 -4.40 6.92
CA LEU A 98 -15.49 -5.17 8.01
C LEU A 98 -15.90 -6.58 7.59
N THR A 99 -15.85 -6.88 6.28
CA THR A 99 -16.13 -8.21 5.74
C THR A 99 -14.86 -9.07 5.80
N VAL A 100 -14.96 -10.24 6.44
CA VAL A 100 -13.86 -11.20 6.54
C VAL A 100 -13.82 -12.14 5.32
N ASN A 101 -12.63 -12.69 5.04
CA ASN A 101 -12.38 -13.68 3.97
C ASN A 101 -12.62 -13.18 2.53
N MET A 102 -12.62 -11.86 2.32
CA MET A 102 -12.59 -11.26 0.99
C MET A 102 -11.16 -11.29 0.43
N HIS A 103 -11.02 -11.54 -0.87
CA HIS A 103 -9.73 -11.40 -1.54
C HIS A 103 -9.36 -9.92 -1.66
N HIS A 104 -8.07 -9.63 -1.57
CA HIS A 104 -7.53 -8.32 -1.91
C HIS A 104 -7.67 -8.07 -3.41
N ALA A 105 -7.93 -6.82 -3.79
CA ALA A 105 -7.91 -6.41 -5.19
C ALA A 105 -6.49 -6.59 -5.78
N ALA A 106 -5.45 -6.33 -4.98
CA ALA A 106 -4.07 -6.64 -5.32
C ALA A 106 -3.58 -7.95 -4.68
N SER A 107 -3.17 -8.91 -5.51
CA SER A 107 -2.47 -10.13 -5.06
C SER A 107 -0.95 -9.93 -4.98
N TYR A 108 -0.22 -10.91 -4.44
CA TYR A 108 1.25 -10.91 -4.43
C TYR A 108 1.78 -12.30 -4.76
N GLN A 109 2.73 -12.42 -5.70
CA GLN A 109 3.30 -13.69 -6.12
C GLN A 109 2.26 -14.77 -6.46
N TYR A 110 1.18 -14.37 -7.14
CA TYR A 110 0.05 -15.24 -7.52
C TYR A 110 -0.73 -15.84 -6.34
N GLN A 111 -0.49 -15.37 -5.11
CA GLN A 111 -1.29 -15.69 -3.94
C GLN A 111 -2.38 -14.62 -3.75
N PRO A 112 -3.64 -15.02 -3.49
CA PRO A 112 -4.76 -14.09 -3.34
C PRO A 112 -4.65 -13.19 -2.11
N TYR A 113 -3.78 -13.55 -1.16
CA TYR A 113 -3.50 -12.78 0.04
C TYR A 113 -2.02 -12.41 0.07
N PRO A 114 -1.69 -11.11 0.16
CA PRO A 114 -0.36 -10.68 0.56
C PRO A 114 0.01 -11.23 1.95
N PRO A 115 1.31 -11.38 2.25
CA PRO A 115 1.75 -11.87 3.55
C PRO A 115 1.31 -10.92 4.67
N THR A 116 0.94 -11.47 5.82
CA THR A 116 0.76 -10.67 7.03
C THR A 116 2.11 -10.06 7.46
N PRO A 117 2.11 -8.99 8.27
CA PRO A 117 3.34 -8.46 8.83
C PRO A 117 4.17 -9.53 9.57
N THR A 118 3.52 -10.41 10.35
CA THR A 118 4.20 -11.52 11.02
C THR A 118 4.80 -12.53 10.04
N GLU A 119 4.12 -12.88 8.95
CA GLU A 119 4.67 -13.76 7.91
C GLU A 119 5.88 -13.12 7.20
N ALA A 120 5.81 -11.82 6.92
CA ALA A 120 6.90 -11.06 6.31
C ALA A 120 8.16 -11.02 7.19
N LEU A 121 8.02 -11.00 8.53
CA LEU A 121 9.14 -11.13 9.47
C LEU A 121 9.85 -12.49 9.35
N ALA A 122 9.09 -13.56 9.10
CA ALA A 122 9.65 -14.90 8.98
C ALA A 122 10.40 -15.09 7.65
N ASP A 123 9.74 -14.81 6.52
CA ASP A 123 10.27 -15.06 5.17
C ASP A 123 11.39 -14.06 4.77
N GLY A 124 11.22 -12.79 5.11
CA GLY A 124 12.27 -11.77 5.03
C GLY A 124 12.77 -11.42 3.62
N ARG A 125 12.13 -11.89 2.54
CA ARG A 125 12.55 -11.60 1.15
C ARG A 125 11.38 -11.19 0.26
N ILE A 126 10.97 -9.93 0.39
CA ILE A 126 9.89 -9.33 -0.41
C ILE A 126 10.47 -8.26 -1.34
N PHE A 127 10.01 -8.20 -2.59
CA PHE A 127 10.46 -7.25 -3.62
C PHE A 127 11.98 -7.18 -3.88
N LYS A 128 12.73 -8.23 -3.50
CA LYS A 128 14.21 -8.29 -3.53
C LYS A 128 14.89 -7.31 -2.55
N LEU A 129 14.18 -6.82 -1.54
CA LEU A 129 14.76 -6.00 -0.47
C LEU A 129 15.65 -6.85 0.46
N PRO A 130 16.69 -6.25 1.08
CA PRO A 130 17.46 -6.91 2.13
C PRO A 130 16.58 -7.32 3.31
N ARG A 131 16.87 -8.47 3.92
CA ARG A 131 16.09 -9.01 5.04
C ARG A 131 15.85 -8.00 6.17
N GLY A 132 16.88 -7.26 6.57
CA GLY A 132 16.74 -6.23 7.60
C GLY A 132 15.73 -5.14 7.26
N LYS A 133 15.61 -4.75 5.98
CA LYS A 133 14.60 -3.76 5.53
C LYS A 133 13.19 -4.35 5.59
N VAL A 134 13.03 -5.61 5.21
CA VAL A 134 11.74 -6.30 5.28
C VAL A 134 11.29 -6.43 6.74
N GLU A 135 12.19 -6.87 7.62
CA GLU A 135 11.87 -7.02 9.04
C GLU A 135 11.53 -5.68 9.70
N ASN A 136 12.29 -4.62 9.40
CA ASN A 136 12.01 -3.30 9.95
C ASN A 136 10.66 -2.76 9.45
N ALA A 137 10.36 -2.90 8.16
CA ALA A 137 9.07 -2.50 7.61
C ALA A 137 7.91 -3.25 8.26
N ALA A 138 8.05 -4.56 8.49
CA ALA A 138 7.03 -5.36 9.16
C ALA A 138 6.86 -4.95 10.63
N ARG A 139 7.94 -4.74 11.39
CA ARG A 139 7.87 -4.25 12.78
C ARG A 139 7.19 -2.88 12.85
N ASP A 140 7.52 -1.97 11.94
CA ASP A 140 6.90 -0.65 11.87
C ASP A 140 5.38 -0.75 11.70
N VAL A 141 4.91 -1.64 10.80
CA VAL A 141 3.48 -1.85 10.55
C VAL A 141 2.80 -2.50 11.76
N ILE A 142 3.38 -3.54 12.35
CA ILE A 142 2.84 -4.20 13.56
C ILE A 142 2.68 -3.17 14.68
N ASN A 143 3.75 -2.42 14.95
CA ASN A 143 3.74 -1.41 16.01
C ASN A 143 2.70 -0.32 15.75
N ALA A 144 2.51 0.11 14.49
CA ALA A 144 1.50 1.12 14.16
C ALA A 144 0.07 0.59 14.34
N VAL A 145 -0.22 -0.61 13.84
CA VAL A 145 -1.56 -1.22 13.89
C VAL A 145 -1.97 -1.55 15.32
N GLN A 146 -1.02 -1.97 16.18
CA GLN A 146 -1.28 -2.22 17.60
C GLN A 146 -1.69 -0.97 18.39
N GLN A 147 -1.48 0.24 17.85
CA GLN A 147 -1.92 1.48 18.49
C GLN A 147 -3.34 1.90 18.09
N TRP A 148 -4.05 1.09 17.29
CA TRP A 148 -5.38 1.44 16.76
C TRP A 148 -6.34 1.95 17.83
N ASP A 149 -6.53 1.20 18.91
CA ASP A 149 -7.49 1.56 19.97
C ASP A 149 -7.16 2.92 20.60
N ALA A 150 -5.87 3.18 20.86
CA ALA A 150 -5.41 4.43 21.45
C ALA A 150 -5.58 5.62 20.49
N VAL A 151 -5.18 5.45 19.23
CA VAL A 151 -5.28 6.50 18.20
C VAL A 151 -6.75 6.82 17.87
N ALA A 152 -7.57 5.80 17.67
CA ALA A 152 -8.99 5.94 17.37
C ALA A 152 -9.75 6.57 18.54
N GLY A 153 -9.47 6.15 19.78
CA GLY A 153 -10.03 6.75 20.98
C GLY A 153 -9.66 8.23 21.13
N ALA A 154 -8.40 8.59 20.86
CA ALA A 154 -7.92 9.97 20.96
C ALA A 154 -8.61 10.95 19.99
N VAL A 155 -9.12 10.45 18.86
CA VAL A 155 -9.87 11.26 17.87
C VAL A 155 -11.40 11.11 17.99
N GLY A 156 -11.88 10.42 19.03
CA GLY A 156 -13.31 10.33 19.35
C GLY A 156 -14.09 9.25 18.60
N VAL A 157 -13.44 8.22 18.06
CA VAL A 157 -14.14 7.05 17.51
C VAL A 157 -14.86 6.31 18.64
N SER A 158 -16.08 5.83 18.38
CA SER A 158 -16.85 5.09 19.37
C SER A 158 -16.14 3.78 19.77
N ALA A 159 -16.26 3.37 21.03
CA ALA A 159 -15.69 2.09 21.48
C ALA A 159 -16.21 0.89 20.66
N GLU A 160 -17.47 0.96 20.23
CA GLU A 160 -18.10 -0.04 19.38
C GLU A 160 -17.40 -0.15 18.01
N ASP A 161 -17.13 0.97 17.35
CA ASP A 161 -16.48 0.97 16.03
C ASP A 161 -14.99 0.62 16.12
N ILE A 162 -14.32 1.04 17.20
CA ILE A 162 -12.94 0.60 17.50
C ILE A 162 -12.90 -0.92 17.55
N GLU A 163 -13.79 -1.54 18.31
CA GLU A 163 -13.85 -2.99 18.47
C GLU A 163 -14.19 -3.70 17.15
N LYS A 164 -15.14 -3.18 16.36
CA LYS A 164 -15.50 -3.74 15.05
C LYS A 164 -14.29 -3.80 14.12
N VAL A 165 -13.51 -2.72 14.03
CA VAL A 165 -12.31 -2.66 13.18
C VAL A 165 -11.20 -3.56 13.75
N ALA A 166 -10.98 -3.55 15.07
CA ALA A 166 -9.95 -4.37 15.71
C ALA A 166 -10.12 -5.88 15.41
N ARG A 167 -11.37 -6.37 15.33
CA ARG A 167 -11.67 -7.79 15.04
C ARG A 167 -11.19 -8.26 13.66
N VAL A 168 -11.11 -7.37 12.68
CA VAL A 168 -10.66 -7.69 11.32
C VAL A 168 -9.16 -7.52 11.12
N MET A 169 -8.47 -6.84 12.05
CA MET A 169 -7.03 -6.64 11.94
C MET A 169 -6.24 -7.95 12.07
N ARG A 170 -5.12 -8.05 11.34
CA ARG A 170 -4.26 -9.24 11.21
C ARG A 170 -2.78 -8.82 11.15
N VAL A 171 -2.17 -8.64 12.31
CA VAL A 171 -0.71 -8.40 12.44
C VAL A 171 0.07 -9.70 12.54
#